data_AF-Q98Q59-F1
#
_entry.id   AF-Q98Q59-F1
#
_cell.length_a   1.000
_cell.length_b   1.000
_cell.length_c   1.000
_cell.angle_alpha   90.00
_cell.angle_beta   90.00
_cell.angle_gamma   90.00
#
_symmetry.space_group_name_H-M   'P 1'
#
loop_
_entity.id
_entity.type
_entity.pdbx_description
1 polymer ?
#
loop_
_entity_poly.entity_id
_entity_poly.type
_entity_poly.pdbx_seq_one_letter_code
_entity_poly.pdbx_strand_id
1 'polypeptide(L)'
;MKKFTTKKYKSLLILSSLVLSPLALSSCVLDTAITQKNQRNNQNKAEKPIDQEQNYNPSPMKKEDSTKEAPEQEIPKQEEPKNNPPASKDVEKDSQKQENWDSQKNQNSPSKPESNNAQSQNKPETNLTNWWESSGGHELNLTSSLFENNKLTLNFDQEIPENLKTTLTLKKVDTSGQSQEKTIEFTSKKSTSQMVELSSLNLEQGKWEISQILFNVYAYKPSTKMTFEVKITNFEEEKAKLVEKQVQRIKEYFSSHVFEIKEKAKDKKDVNSYALSDFNLNLQLRQNESKENIISLLLVDQSNDSNLIKEPKLLLKSLTEDKSTKKRIATFKIWITEKDSIEKTLEWSYKTNEDFISEFTQKSPNFQNLKNKVDEFFASKLNLIPFELNKLNTNIPKIVLDDEIEAFFEKIKSVDDFKGSATLEFKVKRADQEKLISLNVEGFAKVANIEAENSKRLRKETFDISSSSNGLSANDFIQSERGRVLHAQGAFSTIDEMGDYWQAGKNDANPWLQIGWKNGKSNLLYGLQIGFLNGFEKGVKDYYRENAYRIEYQEKPGGKWISLENPKITGKRHWRLTDQWIDTVEIKKHVHAARVVFIKDKKPKYPSILYLMPIVKKAN
;
A
#
# COMPACT_ATOMS: atom_id res chain seq x y z
N MET A 1 62.20 0.24 36.84
CA MET A 1 61.65 1.01 37.98
C MET A 1 61.69 2.51 37.65
N LYS A 2 60.52 3.13 37.45
CA LYS A 2 60.23 4.57 37.66
C LYS A 2 58.69 4.69 37.60
N LYS A 3 58.09 4.98 38.76
CA LYS A 3 56.64 5.20 38.98
C LYS A 3 56.31 6.66 38.69
N PHE A 4 55.12 6.96 38.16
CA PHE A 4 54.27 8.13 38.48
C PHE A 4 52.89 7.91 37.82
N THR A 5 51.93 7.34 38.55
CA THR A 5 50.77 7.99 39.21
C THR A 5 49.71 8.61 38.28
N THR A 6 48.62 7.87 38.12
CA THR A 6 47.30 8.31 37.66
C THR A 6 46.59 9.18 38.71
N LYS A 7 45.95 10.28 38.30
CA LYS A 7 44.88 10.94 39.07
C LYS A 7 43.61 11.08 38.23
N LYS A 8 42.54 10.49 38.75
CA LYS A 8 41.14 10.69 38.39
C LYS A 8 40.65 12.00 39.02
N TYR A 9 39.81 12.77 38.33
CA TYR A 9 38.80 13.61 38.96
C TYR A 9 37.46 13.50 38.21
N LYS A 10 36.42 13.28 39.01
CA LYS A 10 35.01 13.22 38.64
C LYS A 10 34.39 14.62 38.63
N SER A 11 33.36 14.77 37.80
CA SER A 11 32.12 15.53 37.99
C SER A 11 32.17 16.97 38.52
N LEU A 12 31.64 17.92 37.73
CA LEU A 12 30.65 18.87 38.24
C LEU A 12 29.75 19.36 37.10
N LEU A 13 28.45 19.42 37.41
CA LEU A 13 27.31 19.75 36.55
C LEU A 13 26.65 20.94 37.24
N ILE A 14 26.56 22.13 36.62
CA ILE A 14 25.65 23.21 37.07
C ILE A 14 25.14 23.98 35.84
N LEU A 15 23.81 24.15 35.83
CA LEU A 15 22.96 24.90 34.91
C LEU A 15 23.18 26.42 34.97
N SER A 16 22.92 27.12 33.86
CA SER A 16 22.26 28.44 33.91
C SER A 16 21.51 28.78 32.59
N SER A 17 20.20 28.57 32.66
CA SER A 17 19.11 29.48 32.27
C SER A 17 19.33 30.66 31.30
N LEU A 18 18.44 30.69 30.29
CA LEU A 18 17.58 31.82 29.84
C LEU A 18 18.23 33.11 29.31
N VAL A 19 18.03 33.35 28.01
CA VAL A 19 17.70 34.67 27.45
C VAL A 19 16.54 34.50 26.45
N LEU A 20 15.39 35.10 26.79
CA LEU A 20 14.27 35.42 25.89
C LEU A 20 14.69 36.54 24.93
N SER A 21 14.40 36.54 23.62
CA SER A 21 13.20 37.13 22.95
C SER A 21 13.67 37.76 21.61
N PRO A 22 12.82 38.28 20.69
CA PRO A 22 11.43 37.96 20.33
C PRO A 22 11.22 37.71 18.80
N LEU A 23 10.04 37.20 18.46
CA LEU A 23 9.42 37.29 17.13
C LEU A 23 9.00 38.74 16.81
N ALA A 24 9.21 39.19 15.57
CA ALA A 24 8.36 40.18 14.93
C ALA A 24 8.31 39.94 13.41
N LEU A 25 7.09 39.75 12.92
CA LEU A 25 6.67 39.70 11.53
C LEU A 25 6.72 41.10 10.89
N SER A 26 7.00 41.16 9.60
CA SER A 26 6.53 42.25 8.73
C SER A 26 6.48 41.79 7.28
N SER A 27 5.26 41.71 6.76
CA SER A 27 4.84 41.55 5.37
C SER A 27 4.84 42.88 4.61
N CYS A 28 5.10 42.84 3.29
CA CYS A 28 4.54 43.64 2.19
C CYS A 28 5.06 42.97 0.90
N VAL A 29 4.26 42.23 0.09
CA VAL A 29 3.24 42.63 -0.91
C VAL A 29 3.82 43.38 -2.13
N LEU A 30 3.72 42.68 -3.27
CA LEU A 30 3.58 43.07 -4.69
C LEU A 30 4.55 44.09 -5.32
N ASP A 31 5.18 43.71 -6.45
CA ASP A 31 4.69 44.19 -7.74
C ASP A 31 5.09 43.31 -8.94
N THR A 32 4.36 43.53 -10.04
CA THR A 32 4.23 42.67 -11.22
C THR A 32 4.95 43.28 -12.44
N ALA A 33 5.36 42.41 -13.38
CA ALA A 33 5.40 42.63 -14.84
C ALA A 33 6.65 43.22 -15.55
N ILE A 34 6.68 42.89 -16.86
CA ILE A 34 7.47 43.41 -18.01
C ILE A 34 8.62 42.47 -18.47
N THR A 35 8.43 41.56 -19.44
CA THR A 35 8.31 41.67 -20.93
C THR A 35 9.64 41.61 -21.70
N GLN A 36 9.68 40.66 -22.64
CA GLN A 36 10.45 40.48 -23.87
C GLN A 36 11.39 41.60 -24.38
N LYS A 37 12.58 41.19 -24.86
CA LYS A 37 13.19 41.48 -26.19
C LYS A 37 14.50 40.64 -26.28
N ASN A 38 14.66 39.64 -27.13
CA ASN A 38 14.62 39.56 -28.59
C ASN A 38 15.76 40.31 -29.29
N GLN A 39 16.47 39.57 -30.17
CA GLN A 39 17.35 40.02 -31.26
C GLN A 39 18.68 40.65 -30.84
N ARG A 40 19.80 40.53 -31.54
CA ARG A 40 20.24 40.09 -32.89
C ARG A 40 21.79 40.12 -32.75
N ASN A 41 22.68 39.49 -33.50
CA ASN A 41 22.79 39.33 -34.94
C ASN A 41 24.14 38.62 -35.18
N ASN A 42 24.21 37.71 -36.16
CA ASN A 42 24.95 37.82 -37.43
C ASN A 42 26.50 37.92 -37.31
N GLN A 43 27.31 37.35 -38.19
CA GLN A 43 27.13 36.56 -39.41
C GLN A 43 28.55 36.29 -39.94
N ASN A 44 28.69 35.20 -40.70
CA ASN A 44 29.55 35.06 -41.89
C ASN A 44 31.08 35.09 -41.68
N LYS A 45 31.91 34.40 -42.46
CA LYS A 45 31.85 33.85 -43.84
C LYS A 45 33.03 32.84 -43.95
N ALA A 46 32.84 31.65 -44.51
CA ALA A 46 33.29 31.21 -45.86
C ALA A 46 34.78 31.48 -46.15
N GLU A 47 35.63 30.53 -46.56
CA GLU A 47 35.67 29.75 -47.82
C GLU A 47 36.80 28.69 -47.68
N LYS A 48 36.56 27.40 -47.97
CA LYS A 48 36.73 26.66 -49.26
C LYS A 48 38.15 26.04 -49.44
N PRO A 49 38.37 25.09 -50.38
CA PRO A 49 38.90 23.74 -50.10
C PRO A 49 40.23 23.46 -50.87
N ILE A 50 40.75 22.23 -50.84
CA ILE A 50 41.43 21.56 -51.98
C ILE A 50 41.67 20.07 -51.65
N ASP A 51 41.46 19.27 -52.69
CA ASP A 51 41.58 17.81 -52.87
C ASP A 51 43.01 17.25 -52.70
N GLN A 52 43.14 15.95 -52.42
CA GLN A 52 43.55 14.95 -53.45
C GLN A 52 43.77 13.55 -52.85
N GLU A 53 43.40 12.58 -53.70
CA GLU A 53 43.48 11.13 -53.59
C GLU A 53 44.88 10.60 -53.27
N GLN A 54 44.97 9.42 -52.63
CA GLN A 54 45.70 8.30 -53.23
C GLN A 54 45.27 6.94 -52.66
N ASN A 55 44.87 6.12 -53.63
CA ASN A 55 44.49 4.72 -53.60
C ASN A 55 45.77 3.85 -53.59
N TYR A 56 45.90 2.85 -52.71
CA TYR A 56 46.74 1.66 -52.97
C TYR A 56 46.39 0.50 -52.01
N ASN A 57 45.85 -0.56 -52.60
CA ASN A 57 45.98 -1.98 -52.24
C ASN A 57 46.02 -2.71 -53.61
N PRO A 58 46.61 -3.92 -53.83
CA PRO A 58 46.62 -5.05 -52.89
C PRO A 58 47.79 -6.08 -52.95
N SER A 59 47.77 -6.98 -51.93
CA SER A 59 48.03 -8.45 -51.99
C SER A 59 49.47 -9.02 -52.18
N PRO A 60 49.72 -10.34 -52.01
CA PRO A 60 49.10 -11.39 -51.16
C PRO A 60 50.10 -12.43 -50.53
N MET A 61 49.66 -13.22 -49.54
CA MET A 61 50.04 -14.64 -49.30
C MET A 61 49.07 -15.21 -48.23
N LYS A 62 48.11 -16.12 -48.51
CA LYS A 62 48.21 -17.61 -48.62
C LYS A 62 49.02 -18.25 -47.48
N LYS A 63 48.64 -19.33 -46.81
CA LYS A 63 47.43 -20.19 -46.69
C LYS A 63 47.74 -21.20 -45.54
N GLU A 64 46.79 -22.09 -45.23
CA GLU A 64 46.80 -23.25 -44.30
C GLU A 64 46.17 -22.93 -42.94
N ASP A 65 44.91 -23.28 -42.64
CA ASP A 65 44.07 -24.47 -42.90
C ASP A 65 44.40 -25.65 -41.99
N SER A 66 43.57 -25.85 -40.96
CA SER A 66 43.22 -27.18 -40.45
C SER A 66 41.94 -27.08 -39.62
N THR A 67 40.87 -27.49 -40.27
CA THR A 67 39.55 -27.88 -39.75
C THR A 67 39.65 -29.13 -38.86
N LYS A 68 38.73 -29.25 -37.89
CA LYS A 68 38.15 -30.48 -37.27
C LYS A 68 37.70 -30.12 -35.86
N GLU A 69 36.58 -30.55 -35.30
CA GLU A 69 35.39 -31.28 -35.72
C GLU A 69 34.45 -31.08 -34.52
N ALA A 70 33.14 -30.96 -34.78
CA ALA A 70 32.13 -31.12 -33.74
C ALA A 70 32.16 -32.55 -33.18
N PRO A 71 31.63 -32.75 -31.98
CA PRO A 71 30.58 -33.75 -31.93
C PRO A 71 29.28 -33.21 -31.36
N GLU A 72 28.27 -33.86 -31.88
CA GLU A 72 26.84 -33.71 -31.80
C GLU A 72 26.31 -34.40 -30.52
N GLN A 73 25.23 -33.82 -29.97
CA GLN A 73 24.12 -34.42 -29.23
C GLN A 73 24.39 -35.40 -28.06
N GLU A 74 23.80 -35.09 -26.90
CA GLU A 74 22.67 -35.90 -26.41
C GLU A 74 21.77 -35.13 -25.43
N ILE A 75 20.47 -35.23 -25.67
CA ILE A 75 19.35 -34.77 -24.85
C ILE A 75 18.93 -35.95 -23.95
N PRO A 76 18.49 -35.70 -22.70
CA PRO A 76 17.46 -36.54 -22.10
C PRO A 76 16.10 -35.84 -22.10
N LYS A 77 15.14 -36.46 -22.80
CA LYS A 77 13.68 -36.28 -22.62
C LYS A 77 13.32 -36.66 -21.17
N GLN A 78 12.57 -35.81 -20.47
CA GLN A 78 11.14 -35.96 -20.17
C GLN A 78 10.71 -37.34 -19.61
N GLU A 79 10.38 -37.35 -18.31
CA GLU A 79 9.23 -38.09 -17.78
C GLU A 79 8.34 -37.11 -16.99
N GLU A 80 7.10 -36.97 -17.45
CA GLU A 80 5.94 -36.58 -16.63
C GLU A 80 5.70 -37.66 -15.56
N PRO A 81 4.99 -37.33 -14.48
CA PRO A 81 3.67 -37.95 -14.41
C PRO A 81 2.54 -36.95 -14.20
N LYS A 82 1.55 -37.07 -15.08
CA LYS A 82 0.16 -36.67 -14.87
C LYS A 82 -0.47 -37.56 -13.80
N ASN A 83 -1.18 -36.98 -12.83
CA ASN A 83 -2.65 -36.96 -12.81
C ASN A 83 -3.21 -36.57 -11.43
N ASN A 84 -4.00 -35.51 -11.49
CA ASN A 84 -5.21 -35.12 -10.79
C ASN A 84 -6.10 -36.23 -10.13
N PRO A 85 -7.11 -35.80 -9.33
CA PRO A 85 -7.46 -36.31 -8.00
C PRO A 85 -8.46 -37.48 -8.02
N PRO A 86 -8.72 -38.14 -6.87
CA PRO A 86 -9.91 -38.93 -6.71
C PRO A 86 -11.03 -38.13 -6.03
N ALA A 87 -12.13 -38.00 -6.74
CA ALA A 87 -13.45 -37.83 -6.17
C ALA A 87 -14.15 -39.20 -6.11
N SER A 88 -14.78 -39.47 -4.94
CA SER A 88 -16.15 -40.00 -4.79
C SER A 88 -16.44 -41.52 -4.64
N LYS A 89 -17.42 -41.77 -3.73
CA LYS A 89 -18.40 -42.87 -3.55
C LYS A 89 -17.89 -44.12 -2.79
N ASP A 90 -18.61 -44.71 -1.82
CA ASP A 90 -20.05 -45.02 -1.64
C ASP A 90 -20.60 -44.51 -0.27
N VAL A 91 -21.87 -44.14 -0.02
CA VAL A 91 -23.25 -44.62 -0.30
C VAL A 91 -23.72 -45.84 0.49
N GLU A 92 -24.54 -45.60 1.54
CA GLU A 92 -25.89 -46.18 1.78
C GLU A 92 -26.60 -45.34 2.87
N LYS A 93 -27.71 -44.63 2.54
CA LYS A 93 -29.16 -44.94 2.79
C LYS A 93 -29.53 -45.01 4.28
N ASP A 94 -30.43 -44.19 4.83
CA ASP A 94 -31.85 -43.96 4.48
C ASP A 94 -32.28 -42.49 4.75
N SER A 95 -33.03 -41.80 3.86
CA SER A 95 -34.52 -41.74 3.69
C SER A 95 -35.23 -41.15 4.95
N GLN A 96 -36.05 -40.08 4.96
CA GLN A 96 -36.95 -39.38 4.02
C GLN A 96 -37.11 -37.89 4.50
N LYS A 97 -37.03 -36.83 3.67
CA LYS A 97 -37.99 -36.22 2.70
C LYS A 97 -39.05 -35.24 3.29
N GLN A 98 -38.74 -33.94 3.20
CA GLN A 98 -39.49 -32.80 2.60
C GLN A 98 -40.78 -33.17 1.80
N GLU A 99 -41.82 -32.36 1.58
CA GLU A 99 -42.08 -30.91 1.67
C GLU A 99 -43.58 -30.63 1.38
N ASN A 100 -43.97 -29.35 1.53
CA ASN A 100 -45.17 -28.61 1.10
C ASN A 100 -46.16 -29.22 0.09
N TRP A 101 -47.42 -28.86 0.32
CA TRP A 101 -48.57 -28.94 -0.59
C TRP A 101 -48.82 -27.58 -1.26
N ASP A 102 -49.12 -27.59 -2.56
CA ASP A 102 -50.10 -26.67 -3.14
C ASP A 102 -50.84 -27.26 -4.36
N SER A 103 -52.17 -27.22 -4.28
CA SER A 103 -53.21 -26.99 -5.31
C SER A 103 -53.22 -27.71 -6.69
N GLN A 104 -54.22 -28.60 -6.91
CA GLN A 104 -55.41 -28.42 -7.81
C GLN A 104 -56.03 -29.73 -8.37
N LYS A 105 -57.39 -29.74 -8.35
CA LYS A 105 -58.38 -30.25 -9.32
C LYS A 105 -58.75 -31.75 -9.47
N ASN A 106 -60.03 -31.99 -9.15
CA ASN A 106 -61.11 -32.66 -9.90
C ASN A 106 -61.14 -34.19 -10.10
N GLN A 107 -62.25 -34.81 -9.64
CA GLN A 107 -63.31 -35.52 -10.39
C GLN A 107 -63.81 -36.84 -9.76
N ASN A 108 -65.15 -36.91 -9.66
CA ASN A 108 -66.08 -38.05 -9.79
C ASN A 108 -66.06 -39.24 -8.81
N SER A 109 -67.18 -39.40 -8.08
CA SER A 109 -67.79 -40.71 -7.72
C SER A 109 -68.23 -41.47 -9.00
N PRO A 110 -68.42 -42.83 -9.04
CA PRO A 110 -69.19 -43.69 -8.11
C PRO A 110 -68.49 -45.05 -7.80
N SER A 111 -68.88 -45.92 -6.83
CA SER A 111 -70.05 -46.83 -6.85
C SER A 111 -70.05 -47.72 -5.58
N LYS A 112 -71.25 -48.09 -5.11
CA LYS A 112 -71.66 -49.12 -4.12
C LYS A 112 -71.34 -50.58 -4.55
N PRO A 113 -71.74 -51.69 -3.85
CA PRO A 113 -72.09 -51.95 -2.41
C PRO A 113 -71.58 -53.33 -1.86
N GLU A 114 -71.80 -53.62 -0.56
CA GLU A 114 -72.17 -54.94 0.06
C GLU A 114 -72.30 -54.73 1.61
N SER A 115 -73.45 -54.82 2.31
CA SER A 115 -74.31 -55.98 2.70
C SER A 115 -73.58 -56.93 3.69
N ASN A 116 -74.03 -57.39 4.88
CA ASN A 116 -75.29 -57.52 5.65
C ASN A 116 -74.90 -57.78 7.15
N ASN A 117 -75.66 -57.51 8.22
CA ASN A 117 -76.85 -58.21 8.79
C ASN A 117 -77.23 -57.42 10.08
N ALA A 118 -78.46 -57.04 10.46
CA ALA A 118 -79.77 -57.71 10.63
C ALA A 118 -80.12 -57.93 12.13
N GLN A 119 -81.09 -57.16 12.66
CA GLN A 119 -82.29 -57.59 13.45
C GLN A 119 -82.98 -56.37 14.10
N SER A 120 -84.18 -55.99 13.62
CA SER A 120 -85.53 -56.15 14.25
C SER A 120 -85.84 -55.05 15.29
N GLN A 121 -86.92 -54.28 15.29
CA GLN A 121 -88.35 -54.63 15.12
C GLN A 121 -89.22 -53.34 14.98
N ASN A 122 -90.39 -53.45 14.34
CA ASN A 122 -91.28 -52.37 13.85
C ASN A 122 -92.15 -51.62 14.91
N LYS A 123 -92.35 -50.30 14.69
CA LYS A 123 -93.60 -49.46 14.65
C LYS A 123 -93.44 -48.10 15.37
N PRO A 124 -94.16 -47.02 14.98
CA PRO A 124 -94.77 -46.66 13.70
C PRO A 124 -94.08 -45.45 13.04
N GLU A 125 -94.27 -45.30 11.73
CA GLU A 125 -93.91 -44.11 10.96
C GLU A 125 -94.68 -42.89 11.47
N THR A 126 -93.99 -41.98 12.16
CA THR A 126 -94.18 -40.55 11.93
C THR A 126 -93.09 -40.14 10.96
N ASN A 127 -93.47 -39.61 9.81
CA ASN A 127 -92.58 -38.80 8.99
C ASN A 127 -92.13 -37.61 9.86
N LEU A 128 -91.05 -37.77 10.62
CA LEU A 128 -90.27 -36.68 11.17
C LEU A 128 -89.55 -36.04 9.98
N THR A 129 -90.28 -35.26 9.19
CA THR A 129 -89.66 -34.21 8.38
C THR A 129 -88.76 -33.43 9.31
N ASN A 130 -87.49 -33.29 8.94
CA ASN A 130 -86.55 -32.54 9.74
C ASN A 130 -87.11 -31.14 9.99
N TRP A 131 -86.85 -30.54 11.15
CA TRP A 131 -87.46 -29.25 11.49
C TRP A 131 -87.08 -28.11 10.54
N TRP A 132 -85.92 -28.22 9.88
CA TRP A 132 -85.46 -27.30 8.84
C TRP A 132 -86.13 -27.52 7.46
N GLU A 133 -86.97 -28.55 7.33
CA GLU A 133 -87.77 -28.88 6.12
C GLU A 133 -89.26 -28.56 6.30
N SER A 134 -89.71 -28.17 7.50
CA SER A 134 -91.09 -27.84 7.82
C SER A 134 -91.21 -26.38 8.27
N SER A 135 -92.26 -25.69 7.81
CA SER A 135 -92.62 -24.35 8.30
C SER A 135 -93.33 -24.38 9.66
N GLY A 136 -93.59 -25.57 10.23
CA GLY A 136 -94.20 -25.75 11.54
C GLY A 136 -93.19 -25.51 12.67
N GLY A 137 -93.52 -24.61 13.59
CA GLY A 137 -92.63 -24.10 14.63
C GLY A 137 -92.00 -25.19 15.51
N HIS A 138 -90.71 -25.44 15.30
CA HIS A 138 -89.84 -26.11 16.25
C HIS A 138 -89.17 -25.06 17.14
N GLU A 139 -88.92 -25.36 18.41
CA GLU A 139 -88.09 -24.50 19.26
C GLU A 139 -86.61 -24.72 18.89
N LEU A 140 -86.02 -23.74 18.22
CA LEU A 140 -84.57 -23.55 18.13
C LEU A 140 -84.30 -22.24 18.87
N ASN A 141 -83.37 -22.19 19.83
CA ASN A 141 -83.07 -20.94 20.53
C ASN A 141 -81.62 -20.51 20.33
N LEU A 142 -81.44 -19.27 19.88
CA LEU A 142 -80.16 -18.58 19.88
C LEU A 142 -79.85 -18.13 21.33
N THR A 143 -78.86 -18.77 21.95
CA THR A 143 -78.46 -18.53 23.33
C THR A 143 -77.56 -17.31 23.49
N SER A 144 -76.71 -17.04 22.49
CA SER A 144 -75.84 -15.86 22.47
C SER A 144 -75.32 -15.54 21.07
N SER A 145 -74.84 -14.30 20.90
CA SER A 145 -74.10 -13.88 19.71
C SER A 145 -72.89 -13.04 20.11
N LEU A 146 -71.75 -13.24 19.44
CA LEU A 146 -70.53 -12.47 19.64
C LEU A 146 -70.00 -11.94 18.31
N PHE A 147 -69.69 -10.65 18.24
CA PHE A 147 -69.12 -10.01 17.07
C PHE A 147 -67.68 -9.58 17.34
N GLU A 148 -66.74 -10.17 16.62
CA GLU A 148 -65.31 -9.85 16.70
C GLU A 148 -64.67 -9.97 15.30
N ASN A 149 -63.78 -9.04 14.94
CA ASN A 149 -62.99 -9.09 13.69
C ASN A 149 -63.83 -9.39 12.42
N ASN A 150 -64.95 -8.68 12.26
CA ASN A 150 -65.90 -8.86 11.14
C ASN A 150 -66.56 -10.25 11.06
N LYS A 151 -66.55 -11.03 12.14
CA LYS A 151 -67.20 -12.33 12.24
C LYS A 151 -68.26 -12.31 13.32
N LEU A 152 -69.45 -12.81 12.99
CA LEU A 152 -70.53 -13.03 13.94
C LEU A 152 -70.62 -14.51 14.27
N THR A 153 -70.39 -14.83 15.54
CA THR A 153 -70.58 -16.17 16.08
C THR A 153 -71.98 -16.25 16.68
N LEU A 154 -72.80 -17.19 16.20
CA LEU A 154 -74.16 -17.48 16.62
C LEU A 154 -74.20 -18.79 17.38
N ASN A 155 -74.59 -18.78 18.66
CA ASN A 155 -74.65 -19.98 19.49
C ASN A 155 -76.09 -20.40 19.75
N PHE A 156 -76.42 -21.65 19.46
CA PHE A 156 -77.75 -22.23 19.61
C PHE A 156 -77.79 -23.23 20.77
N ASP A 157 -78.99 -23.49 21.29
CA ASP A 157 -79.26 -24.48 22.34
C ASP A 157 -79.15 -25.93 21.86
N GLN A 158 -79.25 -26.16 20.55
CA GLN A 158 -79.12 -27.46 19.89
C GLN A 158 -78.17 -27.40 18.69
N GLU A 159 -77.64 -28.56 18.31
CA GLU A 159 -76.73 -28.70 17.18
C GLU A 159 -77.47 -28.45 15.85
N ILE A 160 -76.94 -27.54 15.03
CA ILE A 160 -77.44 -27.32 13.67
C ILE A 160 -76.81 -28.37 12.74
N PRO A 161 -77.57 -29.01 11.84
CA PRO A 161 -77.02 -29.94 10.86
C PRO A 161 -75.99 -29.30 9.92
N GLU A 162 -75.13 -30.12 9.32
CA GLU A 162 -74.19 -29.67 8.30
C GLU A 162 -74.89 -29.36 6.97
N ASN A 163 -74.32 -28.44 6.20
CA ASN A 163 -74.70 -28.16 4.81
C ASN A 163 -76.10 -27.57 4.59
N LEU A 164 -76.73 -26.96 5.62
CA LEU A 164 -77.96 -26.20 5.43
C LEU A 164 -77.64 -24.82 4.86
N LYS A 165 -78.24 -24.51 3.71
CA LYS A 165 -78.25 -23.14 3.17
C LYS A 165 -79.05 -22.25 4.10
N THR A 166 -78.37 -21.29 4.69
CA THR A 166 -78.92 -20.44 5.73
C THR A 166 -78.78 -18.98 5.34
N THR A 167 -79.83 -18.19 5.53
CA THR A 167 -79.79 -16.73 5.34
C THR A 167 -79.92 -16.03 6.68
N LEU A 168 -78.95 -15.19 7.02
CA LEU A 168 -78.99 -14.31 8.18
C LEU A 168 -79.42 -12.90 7.74
N THR A 169 -80.46 -12.37 8.37
CA THR A 169 -80.93 -10.99 8.17
C THR A 169 -80.56 -10.13 9.38
N LEU A 170 -79.93 -9.00 9.11
CA LEU A 170 -79.44 -8.03 10.08
C LEU A 170 -80.13 -6.69 9.85
N LYS A 171 -80.50 -6.01 10.94
CA LYS A 171 -81.18 -4.72 10.93
C LYS A 171 -80.42 -3.70 11.75
N LYS A 172 -80.16 -2.51 11.21
CA LYS A 172 -79.51 -1.43 11.97
C LYS A 172 -80.48 -0.86 13.01
N VAL A 173 -80.00 -0.72 14.24
CA VAL A 173 -80.71 -0.19 15.40
C VAL A 173 -80.29 1.26 15.62
N ASP A 174 -80.75 2.20 14.78
CA ASP A 174 -81.01 3.59 15.25
C ASP A 174 -81.81 4.52 14.30
N THR A 175 -82.92 5.02 14.87
CA THR A 175 -83.54 6.37 14.94
C THR A 175 -83.40 7.46 13.85
N SER A 176 -83.53 7.15 12.55
CA SER A 176 -83.79 8.23 11.54
C SER A 176 -84.76 7.90 10.39
N GLY A 177 -85.58 6.87 10.56
CA GLY A 177 -86.67 6.55 9.62
C GLY A 177 -86.27 5.78 8.36
N GLN A 178 -84.98 5.53 8.14
CA GLN A 178 -84.50 4.57 7.14
C GLN A 178 -84.12 3.25 7.81
N SER A 179 -84.90 2.21 7.55
CA SER A 179 -84.59 0.84 7.98
C SER A 179 -83.57 0.23 7.03
N GLN A 180 -82.29 0.22 7.40
CA GLN A 180 -81.27 -0.52 6.66
C GLN A 180 -81.30 -1.99 7.10
N GLU A 181 -81.65 -2.87 6.17
CA GLU A 181 -81.63 -4.32 6.35
C GLU A 181 -80.62 -4.94 5.38
N LYS A 182 -79.84 -5.90 5.88
CA LYS A 182 -78.77 -6.57 5.15
C LYS A 182 -78.89 -8.06 5.35
N THR A 183 -78.72 -8.83 4.28
CA THR A 183 -78.81 -10.29 4.30
C THR A 183 -77.51 -10.92 3.85
N ILE A 184 -77.10 -12.00 4.51
CA ILE A 184 -75.97 -12.81 4.11
C ILE A 184 -76.33 -14.28 4.13
N GLU A 185 -75.91 -14.99 3.07
CA GLU A 185 -76.04 -16.42 2.98
C GLU A 185 -74.78 -17.09 3.53
N PHE A 186 -74.97 -18.15 4.32
CA PHE A 186 -73.90 -19.02 4.78
C PHE A 186 -74.38 -20.48 4.78
N THR A 187 -73.43 -21.41 4.78
CA THR A 187 -73.72 -22.85 4.88
C THR A 187 -73.39 -23.29 6.30
N SER A 188 -74.35 -23.96 6.96
CA SER A 188 -74.18 -24.39 8.36
C SER A 188 -73.13 -25.50 8.49
N LYS A 189 -72.45 -25.54 9.63
CA LYS A 189 -71.61 -26.66 10.07
C LYS A 189 -72.35 -27.48 11.11
N LYS A 190 -72.03 -28.77 11.23
CA LYS A 190 -72.53 -29.63 12.32
C LYS A 190 -72.00 -29.14 13.67
N SER A 191 -72.71 -28.21 14.32
CA SER A 191 -72.30 -27.57 15.57
C SER A 191 -73.44 -26.77 16.20
N THR A 192 -73.39 -26.59 17.52
CA THR A 192 -74.21 -25.59 18.24
C THR A 192 -73.75 -24.15 17.95
N SER A 193 -72.56 -23.95 17.37
CA SER A 193 -72.00 -22.63 17.07
C SER A 193 -71.80 -22.45 15.56
N GLN A 194 -72.34 -21.36 15.01
CA GLN A 194 -72.23 -21.00 13.61
C GLN A 194 -71.47 -19.69 13.46
N MET A 195 -70.39 -19.70 12.68
CA MET A 195 -69.58 -18.50 12.42
C MET A 195 -69.93 -17.95 11.04
N VAL A 196 -70.34 -16.68 10.99
CA VAL A 196 -70.73 -15.97 9.78
C VAL A 196 -69.77 -14.82 9.54
N GLU A 197 -69.13 -14.79 8.37
CA GLU A 197 -68.21 -13.72 8.01
C GLU A 197 -68.98 -12.56 7.38
N LEU A 198 -69.00 -11.40 8.04
CA LEU A 198 -69.80 -10.24 7.61
C LEU A 198 -69.02 -9.28 6.70
N SER A 199 -67.80 -9.63 6.29
CA SER A 199 -66.90 -8.76 5.50
C SER A 199 -67.51 -8.32 4.17
N SER A 200 -68.39 -9.12 3.57
CA SER A 200 -69.09 -8.82 2.32
C SER A 200 -70.30 -7.88 2.47
N LEU A 201 -70.82 -7.70 3.68
CA LEU A 201 -72.07 -6.94 3.92
C LEU A 201 -71.87 -5.43 4.00
N ASN A 202 -70.62 -4.95 4.13
CA ASN A 202 -70.26 -3.54 4.32
C ASN A 202 -71.17 -2.85 5.35
N LEU A 203 -71.24 -3.41 6.57
CA LEU A 203 -72.07 -2.86 7.64
C LEU A 203 -71.54 -1.50 8.09
N GLU A 204 -72.41 -0.50 8.16
CA GLU A 204 -72.07 0.82 8.70
C GLU A 204 -71.85 0.77 10.22
N GLN A 205 -71.06 1.71 10.74
CA GLN A 205 -70.89 1.90 12.18
C GLN A 205 -72.25 2.08 12.87
N GLY A 206 -72.42 1.42 14.01
CA GLY A 206 -73.62 1.49 14.84
C GLY A 206 -74.04 0.15 15.42
N LYS A 207 -75.19 0.16 16.10
CA LYS A 207 -75.79 -1.05 16.70
C LYS A 207 -76.60 -1.80 15.64
N TRP A 208 -76.42 -3.11 15.55
CA TRP A 208 -77.14 -4.00 14.62
C TRP A 208 -77.85 -5.10 15.40
N GLU A 209 -79.01 -5.53 14.92
CA GLU A 209 -79.88 -6.56 15.49
C GLU A 209 -80.01 -7.73 14.52
N ILE A 210 -79.99 -8.95 15.05
CA ILE A 210 -80.32 -10.16 14.29
C ILE A 210 -81.85 -10.24 14.17
N SER A 211 -82.39 -9.95 12.98
CA SER A 211 -83.85 -9.89 12.77
C SER A 211 -84.46 -11.25 12.44
N GLN A 212 -83.75 -12.07 11.65
CA GLN A 212 -84.23 -13.38 11.20
C GLN A 212 -83.07 -14.28 10.76
N ILE A 213 -83.20 -15.58 11.01
CA ILE A 213 -82.33 -16.62 10.46
C ILE A 213 -83.22 -17.62 9.71
N LEU A 214 -83.02 -17.78 8.41
CA LEU A 214 -83.75 -18.74 7.57
C LEU A 214 -82.90 -19.97 7.32
N PHE A 215 -83.23 -21.11 7.93
CA PHE A 215 -82.59 -22.40 7.68
C PHE A 215 -83.40 -23.15 6.60
N ASN A 216 -82.93 -23.12 5.36
CA ASN A 216 -83.66 -23.62 4.19
C ASN A 216 -85.07 -23.01 4.06
N VAL A 217 -86.13 -23.70 4.53
CA VAL A 217 -87.52 -23.20 4.53
C VAL A 217 -88.04 -22.78 5.90
N TYR A 218 -87.29 -23.09 6.97
CA TYR A 218 -87.68 -22.75 8.34
C TYR A 218 -87.15 -21.36 8.74
N ALA A 219 -88.07 -20.47 9.13
CA ALA A 219 -87.74 -19.10 9.55
C ALA A 219 -87.69 -18.98 11.07
N TYR A 220 -86.48 -18.85 11.61
CA TYR A 220 -86.25 -18.51 13.01
C TYR A 220 -86.25 -16.99 13.22
N LYS A 221 -87.02 -16.52 14.20
CA LYS A 221 -86.97 -15.15 14.70
C LYS A 221 -86.59 -15.19 16.18
N PRO A 222 -85.44 -14.60 16.58
CA PRO A 222 -85.04 -14.57 17.98
C PRO A 222 -86.14 -13.98 18.88
N SER A 223 -86.48 -14.69 19.96
CA SER A 223 -87.45 -14.23 20.96
C SER A 223 -86.89 -13.10 21.82
N THR A 224 -85.57 -13.09 22.02
CA THR A 224 -84.81 -12.00 22.65
C THR A 224 -84.07 -11.20 21.59
N LYS A 225 -84.09 -9.87 21.72
CA LYS A 225 -83.37 -8.97 20.82
C LYS A 225 -81.85 -9.14 21.00
N MET A 226 -81.23 -9.86 20.07
CA MET A 226 -79.78 -10.04 20.04
C MET A 226 -79.15 -8.93 19.20
N THR A 227 -78.37 -8.06 19.84
CA THR A 227 -77.73 -6.92 19.19
C THR A 227 -76.22 -6.92 19.39
N PHE A 228 -75.48 -6.45 18.39
CA PHE A 228 -74.03 -6.24 18.46
C PHE A 228 -73.66 -4.85 17.93
N GLU A 229 -72.50 -4.33 18.33
CA GLU A 229 -72.03 -3.00 17.93
C GLU A 229 -70.91 -3.13 16.91
N VAL A 230 -71.12 -2.56 15.71
CA VAL A 230 -70.07 -2.42 14.70
C VAL A 230 -69.34 -1.12 14.97
N LYS A 231 -68.09 -1.20 15.43
CA LYS A 231 -67.16 -0.07 15.52
C LYS A 231 -66.22 -0.13 14.32
N ILE A 232 -66.22 0.90 13.48
CA ILE A 232 -65.18 1.06 12.48
C ILE A 232 -63.97 1.64 13.23
N THR A 233 -63.08 0.78 13.72
CA THR A 233 -61.70 1.21 13.98
C THR A 233 -61.07 1.43 12.63
N ASN A 234 -60.70 2.68 12.34
CA ASN A 234 -60.11 3.07 11.07
C ASN A 234 -58.69 2.47 11.01
N PHE A 235 -58.59 1.25 10.49
CA PHE A 235 -57.37 0.43 10.47
C PHE A 235 -56.16 1.20 9.91
N GLU A 236 -56.40 2.14 8.99
CA GLU A 236 -55.36 3.02 8.44
C GLU A 236 -54.78 4.01 9.46
N GLU A 237 -55.61 4.53 10.37
CA GLU A 237 -55.18 5.49 11.40
C GLU A 237 -54.36 4.81 12.51
N GLU A 238 -54.76 3.61 12.93
CA GLU A 238 -53.99 2.81 13.89
C GLU A 238 -52.65 2.36 13.29
N LYS A 239 -52.65 1.97 12.00
CA LYS A 239 -51.42 1.64 11.27
C LYS A 239 -50.47 2.84 11.18
N ALA A 240 -50.98 4.04 10.90
CA ALA A 240 -50.17 5.26 10.84
C ALA A 240 -49.52 5.57 12.20
N LYS A 241 -50.28 5.49 13.30
CA LYS A 241 -49.76 5.69 14.68
C LYS A 241 -48.69 4.66 15.05
N LEU A 242 -48.86 3.40 14.66
CA LEU A 242 -47.87 2.35 14.86
C LEU A 242 -46.57 2.61 14.08
N VAL A 243 -46.67 3.03 12.82
CA VAL A 243 -45.51 3.42 12.00
C VAL A 243 -44.76 4.59 12.64
N GLU A 244 -45.48 5.65 13.04
CA GLU A 244 -44.87 6.82 13.67
C GLU A 244 -44.12 6.45 14.97
N LYS A 245 -44.72 5.60 15.81
CA LYS A 245 -44.09 5.09 17.03
C LYS A 245 -42.83 4.27 16.72
N GLN A 246 -42.85 3.45 15.68
CA GLN A 246 -41.68 2.69 15.24
C GLN A 246 -40.58 3.63 14.68
N VAL A 247 -40.92 4.63 13.87
CA VAL A 247 -39.97 5.65 13.38
C VAL A 247 -39.29 6.35 14.55
N GLN A 248 -40.06 6.77 15.56
CA GLN A 248 -39.54 7.46 16.73
C GLN A 248 -38.59 6.55 17.55
N ARG A 249 -38.96 5.28 17.76
CA ARG A 249 -38.09 4.30 18.43
C ARG A 249 -36.76 4.10 17.69
N ILE A 250 -36.80 4.06 16.35
CA ILE A 250 -35.59 3.94 15.52
C ILE A 250 -34.73 5.21 15.63
N LYS A 251 -35.34 6.40 15.61
CA LYS A 251 -34.64 7.68 15.82
C LYS A 251 -33.93 7.70 17.18
N GLU A 252 -34.59 7.27 18.24
CA GLU A 252 -34.03 7.19 19.60
C GLU A 252 -32.87 6.19 19.71
N TYR A 253 -33.03 5.01 19.09
CA TYR A 253 -31.96 4.02 19.00
C TYR A 253 -30.71 4.61 18.34
N PHE A 254 -30.82 5.18 17.14
CA PHE A 254 -29.66 5.74 16.45
C PHE A 254 -29.11 7.02 17.10
N SER A 255 -29.93 7.76 17.83
CA SER A 255 -29.46 8.92 18.61
C SER A 255 -28.48 8.50 19.70
N SER A 256 -28.78 7.40 20.40
CA SER A 256 -27.95 6.87 21.50
C SER A 256 -26.85 5.90 21.07
N HIS A 257 -26.97 5.26 19.90
CA HIS A 257 -26.01 4.29 19.39
C HIS A 257 -24.62 4.92 19.17
N VAL A 258 -23.52 4.17 19.29
CA VAL A 258 -22.16 4.72 19.12
C VAL A 258 -21.50 4.12 17.88
N PHE A 259 -21.04 5.00 16.98
CA PHE A 259 -20.17 4.64 15.86
C PHE A 259 -18.73 4.95 16.22
N GLU A 260 -17.80 4.14 15.74
CA GLU A 260 -16.37 4.33 15.99
C GLU A 260 -15.57 4.20 14.70
N ILE A 261 -14.42 4.86 14.63
CA ILE A 261 -13.47 4.67 13.54
C ILE A 261 -12.54 3.50 13.87
N LYS A 262 -12.21 2.66 12.89
CA LYS A 262 -11.20 1.60 13.09
C LYS A 262 -9.81 2.24 13.22
N GLU A 263 -9.04 1.83 14.23
CA GLU A 263 -7.73 2.44 14.52
C GLU A 263 -6.79 2.44 13.29
N LYS A 264 -6.75 1.34 12.53
CA LYS A 264 -5.95 1.23 11.29
C LYS A 264 -6.36 2.15 10.15
N ALA A 265 -7.58 2.70 10.17
CA ALA A 265 -8.10 3.60 9.14
C ALA A 265 -8.12 5.06 9.62
N LYS A 266 -7.94 5.30 10.92
CA LYS A 266 -8.06 6.61 11.58
C LYS A 266 -7.23 7.71 10.93
N ASP A 267 -6.06 7.36 10.41
CA ASP A 267 -5.06 8.30 9.92
C ASP A 267 -4.84 8.25 8.40
N LYS A 268 -5.80 7.73 7.60
CA LYS A 268 -5.69 7.69 6.13
C LYS A 268 -5.20 9.02 5.55
N LYS A 269 -4.34 8.98 4.54
CA LYS A 269 -3.71 10.19 3.97
C LYS A 269 -4.70 11.22 3.41
N ASP A 270 -5.85 10.74 2.92
CA ASP A 270 -6.91 11.55 2.29
C ASP A 270 -8.26 11.29 2.98
N VAL A 271 -8.91 12.37 3.42
CA VAL A 271 -10.23 12.31 4.06
C VAL A 271 -11.31 11.77 3.13
N ASN A 272 -11.19 11.90 1.81
CA ASN A 272 -12.19 11.39 0.87
C ASN A 272 -12.04 9.89 0.59
N SER A 273 -10.99 9.25 1.12
CA SER A 273 -10.72 7.82 0.91
C SER A 273 -11.38 6.90 1.95
N TYR A 274 -12.18 7.45 2.86
CA TYR A 274 -12.93 6.65 3.84
C TYR A 274 -14.21 6.09 3.21
N ALA A 275 -14.52 4.85 3.57
CA ALA A 275 -15.73 4.14 3.21
C ALA A 275 -16.44 3.61 4.47
N LEU A 276 -17.69 3.14 4.33
CA LEU A 276 -18.43 2.56 5.45
C LEU A 276 -17.68 1.42 6.15
N SER A 277 -16.87 0.67 5.40
CA SER A 277 -16.03 -0.42 5.91
C SER A 277 -14.93 0.02 6.88
N ASP A 278 -14.59 1.30 6.93
CA ASP A 278 -13.57 1.84 7.84
C ASP A 278 -14.11 2.12 9.24
N PHE A 279 -15.43 2.06 9.42
CA PHE A 279 -16.09 2.34 10.69
C PHE A 279 -16.56 1.04 11.35
N ASN A 280 -16.49 1.01 12.68
CA ASN A 280 -17.18 0.04 13.51
C ASN A 280 -18.57 0.61 13.81
N LEU A 281 -19.54 0.18 13.01
CA LEU A 281 -20.92 0.66 13.14
C LEU A 281 -21.65 -0.03 14.30
N ASN A 282 -21.18 -1.18 14.79
CA ASN A 282 -21.82 -1.99 15.83
C ASN A 282 -23.29 -2.32 15.52
N LEU A 283 -23.61 -2.55 14.25
CA LEU A 283 -24.95 -2.89 13.76
C LEU A 283 -24.97 -4.32 13.20
N GLN A 284 -26.10 -5.00 13.35
CA GLN A 284 -26.34 -6.25 12.64
C GLN A 284 -26.68 -5.92 11.18
N LEU A 285 -25.83 -6.39 10.26
CA LEU A 285 -25.96 -6.13 8.83
C LEU A 285 -26.52 -7.38 8.14
N ARG A 286 -27.44 -7.22 7.18
CA ARG A 286 -27.75 -8.33 6.26
C ARG A 286 -26.57 -8.53 5.33
N GLN A 287 -26.03 -9.74 5.33
CA GLN A 287 -25.06 -10.14 4.32
C GLN A 287 -25.70 -10.00 2.92
N ASN A 288 -24.99 -9.32 2.01
CA ASN A 288 -25.18 -9.29 0.54
C ASN A 288 -25.73 -8.02 -0.14
N GLU A 289 -25.81 -6.86 0.51
CA GLU A 289 -26.04 -5.58 -0.20
C GLU A 289 -25.03 -4.51 0.21
N SER A 290 -23.76 -4.67 -0.18
CA SER A 290 -22.78 -3.57 -0.09
C SER A 290 -22.53 -2.98 -1.47
N LYS A 291 -23.30 -1.98 -1.87
CA LYS A 291 -22.68 -0.90 -2.63
C LYS A 291 -21.81 -0.14 -1.63
N GLU A 292 -20.59 0.25 -2.00
CA GLU A 292 -19.51 0.69 -1.07
C GLU A 292 -19.92 1.75 -0.03
N ASN A 293 -21.04 2.46 -0.23
CA ASN A 293 -21.55 3.50 0.64
C ASN A 293 -23.00 3.33 1.14
N ILE A 294 -23.70 2.22 0.88
CA ILE A 294 -25.06 2.00 1.41
C ILE A 294 -25.20 0.59 2.01
N ILE A 295 -25.74 0.49 3.23
CA ILE A 295 -26.01 -0.79 3.89
C ILE A 295 -27.44 -0.82 4.44
N SER A 296 -28.16 -1.93 4.18
CA SER A 296 -29.48 -2.23 4.75
C SER A 296 -29.32 -2.85 6.14
N LEU A 297 -30.07 -2.36 7.13
CA LEU A 297 -29.92 -2.70 8.55
C LEU A 297 -30.98 -3.71 9.01
N LEU A 298 -30.58 -4.70 9.82
CA LEU A 298 -31.50 -5.53 10.60
C LEU A 298 -31.87 -4.79 11.89
N LEU A 299 -33.16 -4.50 12.08
CA LEU A 299 -33.65 -3.98 13.35
C LEU A 299 -33.67 -5.10 14.41
N VAL A 300 -32.89 -4.92 15.48
CA VAL A 300 -32.81 -5.82 16.64
C VAL A 300 -33.97 -5.49 17.59
N ASP A 301 -35.18 -5.89 17.21
CA ASP A 301 -36.29 -6.23 18.12
C ASP A 301 -37.52 -6.54 17.25
N GLN A 302 -37.61 -7.77 16.77
CA GLN A 302 -38.83 -8.27 16.16
C GLN A 302 -39.78 -8.75 17.27
N SER A 303 -40.34 -7.81 18.04
CA SER A 303 -41.68 -8.06 18.59
C SER A 303 -42.65 -8.16 17.40
N ASN A 304 -43.64 -9.05 17.47
CA ASN A 304 -44.55 -9.51 16.39
C ASN A 304 -45.28 -8.43 15.52
N ASP A 305 -45.01 -7.14 15.70
CA ASP A 305 -45.49 -5.99 14.89
C ASP A 305 -44.56 -5.63 13.71
N SER A 306 -43.63 -6.53 13.34
CA SER A 306 -42.36 -6.22 12.67
C SER A 306 -42.38 -5.98 11.14
N ASN A 307 -43.54 -5.84 10.49
CA ASN A 307 -43.64 -5.69 9.03
C ASN A 307 -44.05 -4.29 8.53
N LEU A 308 -44.13 -3.28 9.40
CA LEU A 308 -44.66 -1.96 9.02
C LEU A 308 -43.64 -1.01 8.39
N ILE A 309 -42.35 -1.12 8.74
CA ILE A 309 -41.27 -0.30 8.18
C ILE A 309 -40.30 -1.18 7.40
N LYS A 310 -40.05 -0.82 6.14
CA LYS A 310 -38.98 -1.42 5.33
C LYS A 310 -37.62 -1.07 5.94
N GLU A 311 -36.70 -2.02 5.86
CA GLU A 311 -35.36 -1.99 6.46
C GLU A 311 -34.67 -0.63 6.33
N PRO A 312 -34.22 -0.02 7.44
CA PRO A 312 -33.49 1.25 7.39
C PRO A 312 -32.20 1.12 6.58
N LYS A 313 -31.83 2.19 5.87
CA LYS A 313 -30.61 2.25 5.04
C LYS A 313 -29.63 3.27 5.59
N LEU A 314 -28.38 2.86 5.81
CA LEU A 314 -27.28 3.71 6.23
C LEU A 314 -26.45 4.16 5.03
N LEU A 315 -26.14 5.45 4.95
CA LEU A 315 -25.25 6.06 3.96
C LEU A 315 -24.17 6.91 4.65
N LEU A 316 -22.92 6.80 4.20
CA LEU A 316 -21.89 7.81 4.51
C LEU A 316 -22.13 9.05 3.65
N LYS A 317 -22.72 10.09 4.23
CA LYS A 317 -23.21 11.27 3.51
C LYS A 317 -22.07 12.24 3.16
N SER A 318 -21.21 12.54 4.12
CA SER A 318 -20.11 13.49 3.95
C SER A 318 -18.97 13.22 4.91
N LEU A 319 -17.78 13.65 4.51
CA LEU A 319 -16.57 13.61 5.31
C LEU A 319 -15.94 15.01 5.29
N THR A 320 -15.54 15.52 6.45
CA THR A 320 -14.88 16.82 6.57
C THR A 320 -13.63 16.72 7.42
N GLU A 321 -12.63 17.52 7.10
CA GLU A 321 -11.34 17.58 7.80
C GLU A 321 -11.08 19.01 8.26
N ASP A 322 -10.76 19.17 9.55
CA ASP A 322 -10.21 20.40 10.09
C ASP A 322 -8.75 20.15 10.48
N LYS A 323 -7.85 20.64 9.63
CA LYS A 323 -6.40 20.53 9.82
C LYS A 323 -5.91 21.30 11.04
N SER A 324 -6.60 22.38 11.45
CA SER A 324 -6.18 23.24 12.56
C SER A 324 -6.45 22.59 13.91
N THR A 325 -7.61 21.94 14.05
CA THR A 325 -7.99 21.22 15.28
C THR A 325 -7.57 19.75 15.26
N LYS A 326 -7.02 19.26 14.13
CA LYS A 326 -6.64 17.85 13.89
C LYS A 326 -7.81 16.89 14.10
N LYS A 327 -8.99 17.31 13.64
CA LYS A 327 -10.23 16.55 13.76
C LYS A 327 -10.82 16.24 12.39
N ARG A 328 -11.46 15.08 12.29
CA ARG A 328 -12.25 14.67 11.14
C ARG A 328 -13.66 14.33 11.61
N ILE A 329 -14.63 14.59 10.75
CA ILE A 329 -16.04 14.32 11.00
C ILE A 329 -16.59 13.52 9.84
N ALA A 330 -17.25 12.39 10.16
CA ALA A 330 -18.06 11.62 9.23
C ALA A 330 -19.53 11.85 9.58
N THR A 331 -20.33 12.26 8.59
CA THR A 331 -21.77 12.38 8.72
C THR A 331 -22.43 11.19 8.04
N PHE A 332 -23.18 10.42 8.81
CA PHE A 332 -23.96 9.30 8.35
C PHE A 332 -25.43 9.72 8.25
N LYS A 333 -26.10 9.36 7.14
CA LYS A 333 -27.53 9.53 6.97
C LYS A 333 -28.20 8.17 7.04
N ILE A 334 -29.14 8.01 7.97
CA ILE A 334 -29.93 6.80 8.14
C ILE A 334 -31.34 7.10 7.67
N TRP A 335 -31.75 6.45 6.59
CA TRP A 335 -33.11 6.50 6.06
C TRP A 335 -33.96 5.46 6.78
N ILE A 336 -35.01 5.92 7.46
CA ILE A 336 -35.96 5.07 8.18
C ILE A 336 -37.16 4.79 7.29
N THR A 337 -37.65 5.83 6.61
CA THR A 337 -38.67 5.76 5.56
C THR A 337 -38.23 6.63 4.38
N GLU A 338 -39.03 6.72 3.32
CA GLU A 338 -38.75 7.66 2.20
C GLU A 338 -38.78 9.14 2.63
N LYS A 339 -39.50 9.45 3.73
CA LYS A 339 -39.67 10.82 4.24
C LYS A 339 -38.88 11.08 5.52
N ASP A 340 -38.59 10.04 6.30
CA ASP A 340 -37.90 10.15 7.59
C ASP A 340 -36.45 9.70 7.50
N SER A 341 -35.55 10.57 7.91
CA SER A 341 -34.13 10.25 8.09
C SER A 341 -33.56 10.93 9.32
N ILE A 342 -32.49 10.34 9.86
CA ILE A 342 -31.68 10.94 10.92
C ILE A 342 -30.23 11.07 10.44
N GLU A 343 -29.58 12.16 10.84
CA GLU A 343 -28.15 12.36 10.62
C GLU A 343 -27.40 12.12 11.92
N LYS A 344 -26.33 11.36 11.82
CA LYS A 344 -25.45 11.06 12.94
C LYS A 344 -24.03 11.41 12.55
N THR A 345 -23.34 12.13 13.42
CA THR A 345 -21.94 12.49 13.22
C THR A 345 -21.03 11.65 14.10
N LEU A 346 -19.88 11.30 13.55
CA LEU A 346 -18.75 10.76 14.30
C LEU A 346 -17.58 11.72 14.13
N GLU A 347 -17.06 12.24 15.22
CA GLU A 347 -15.85 13.04 15.25
C GLU A 347 -14.69 12.23 15.85
N TRP A 348 -13.51 12.31 15.25
CA TRP A 348 -12.30 11.73 15.82
C TRP A 348 -11.08 12.62 15.57
N SER A 349 -10.12 12.53 16.48
CA SER A 349 -8.79 13.11 16.29
C SER A 349 -7.93 12.21 15.41
N TYR A 350 -7.13 12.81 14.54
CA TYR A 350 -6.23 12.09 13.64
C TYR A 350 -4.86 12.76 13.62
N LYS A 351 -3.86 12.05 13.12
CA LYS A 351 -2.53 12.58 12.87
C LYS A 351 -2.41 13.11 11.45
N THR A 352 -1.97 14.36 11.29
CA THR A 352 -1.91 15.01 9.98
C THR A 352 -0.77 14.45 9.12
N ASN A 353 -0.83 14.64 7.80
CA ASN A 353 0.29 14.27 6.92
C ASN A 353 1.61 14.95 7.34
N GLU A 354 1.53 16.20 7.81
CA GLU A 354 2.67 16.95 8.32
C GLU A 354 3.25 16.31 9.59
N ASP A 355 2.39 15.84 10.51
CA ASP A 355 2.84 15.16 11.73
C ASP A 355 3.61 13.87 11.39
N PHE A 356 3.12 13.06 10.43
CA PHE A 356 3.82 11.84 9.99
C PHE A 356 5.20 12.14 9.41
N ILE A 357 5.30 13.16 8.55
CA ILE A 357 6.57 13.55 7.92
C ILE A 357 7.52 14.20 8.95
N SER A 358 6.98 14.96 9.91
CA SER A 358 7.75 15.59 10.99
C SER A 358 8.36 14.55 11.92
N GLU A 359 7.59 13.51 12.28
CA GLU A 359 8.04 12.39 13.11
C GLU A 359 8.97 11.40 12.38
N PHE A 360 9.11 11.52 11.05
CA PHE A 360 10.10 10.78 10.27
C PHE A 360 11.52 11.25 10.63
N THR A 361 12.06 10.64 11.68
CA THR A 361 13.37 10.90 12.26
C THR A 361 14.21 9.62 12.27
N GLN A 362 15.51 9.73 12.51
CA GLN A 362 16.43 8.58 12.52
C GLN A 362 16.02 7.46 13.51
N LYS A 363 15.25 7.78 14.56
CA LYS A 363 14.76 6.81 15.55
C LYS A 363 13.40 6.21 15.20
N SER A 364 12.71 6.74 14.19
CA SER A 364 11.37 6.28 13.82
C SER A 364 11.41 4.88 13.18
N PRO A 365 10.39 4.04 13.41
CA PRO A 365 10.28 2.73 12.74
C PRO A 365 10.34 2.83 11.22
N ASN A 366 9.67 3.82 10.63
CA ASN A 366 9.68 4.06 9.18
C ASN A 366 11.08 4.39 8.64
N PHE A 367 11.89 5.16 9.38
CA PHE A 367 13.30 5.41 8.99
C PHE A 367 14.13 4.13 9.04
N GLN A 368 13.96 3.30 10.07
CA GLN A 368 14.68 2.03 10.19
C GLN A 368 14.26 1.04 9.10
N ASN A 369 12.96 0.97 8.78
CA ASN A 369 12.42 0.18 7.67
C ASN A 369 13.03 0.64 6.33
N LEU A 370 13.07 1.95 6.08
CA LEU A 370 13.73 2.50 4.90
C LEU A 370 15.22 2.14 4.85
N LYS A 371 15.94 2.31 5.96
CA LYS A 371 17.36 1.97 6.05
C LYS A 371 17.60 0.51 5.68
N ASN A 372 16.83 -0.41 6.25
CA ASN A 372 16.95 -1.85 5.97
C ASN A 372 16.72 -2.16 4.49
N LYS A 373 15.65 -1.61 3.89
CA LYS A 373 15.36 -1.81 2.46
C LYS A 373 16.46 -1.23 1.56
N VAL A 374 17.06 -0.10 1.93
CA VAL A 374 18.20 0.48 1.23
C VAL A 374 19.44 -0.41 1.37
N ASP A 375 19.75 -0.89 2.57
CA ASP A 375 20.88 -1.78 2.83
C ASP A 375 20.73 -3.10 2.03
N GLU A 376 19.53 -3.68 1.98
CA GLU A 376 19.21 -4.86 1.16
C GLU A 376 19.43 -4.61 -0.34
N PHE A 377 18.99 -3.45 -0.85
CA PHE A 377 19.22 -3.07 -2.24
C PHE A 377 20.71 -2.98 -2.59
N PHE A 378 21.56 -2.54 -1.65
CA PHE A 378 23.00 -2.40 -1.85
C PHE A 378 23.81 -3.64 -1.46
N ALA A 379 23.23 -4.65 -0.80
CA ALA A 379 23.93 -5.86 -0.38
C ALA A 379 24.65 -6.59 -1.54
N SER A 380 24.01 -6.66 -2.71
CA SER A 380 24.60 -7.24 -3.94
C SER A 380 25.66 -6.35 -4.62
N LYS A 381 25.82 -5.12 -4.16
CA LYS A 381 26.66 -4.07 -4.77
C LYS A 381 27.82 -3.64 -3.87
N LEU A 382 28.01 -4.32 -2.74
CA LEU A 382 29.08 -3.99 -1.78
C LEU A 382 30.49 -4.21 -2.35
N ASN A 383 30.62 -4.94 -3.47
CA ASN A 383 31.88 -5.06 -4.18
C ASN A 383 32.24 -3.78 -4.97
N LEU A 384 31.34 -2.82 -5.17
CA LEU A 384 31.62 -1.56 -5.86
C LEU A 384 32.36 -0.59 -4.93
N ILE A 385 33.12 0.33 -5.50
CA ILE A 385 33.66 1.47 -4.76
C ILE A 385 32.63 2.62 -4.81
N PRO A 386 32.44 3.39 -3.73
CA PRO A 386 31.41 4.43 -3.66
C PRO A 386 31.34 5.39 -4.86
N PHE A 387 32.45 5.86 -5.44
CA PHE A 387 32.41 6.75 -6.62
C PHE A 387 31.77 6.10 -7.86
N GLU A 388 31.79 4.76 -7.95
CA GLU A 388 31.17 4.01 -9.04
C GLU A 388 29.65 4.04 -8.96
N LEU A 389 29.08 4.33 -7.78
CA LEU A 389 27.63 4.44 -7.57
C LEU A 389 27.00 5.56 -8.39
N ASN A 390 27.77 6.59 -8.78
CA ASN A 390 27.27 7.66 -9.67
C ASN A 390 26.76 7.10 -11.01
N LYS A 391 27.27 5.94 -11.45
CA LYS A 391 26.79 5.24 -12.66
C LYS A 391 25.45 4.54 -12.44
N LEU A 392 25.04 4.34 -11.19
CA LEU A 392 23.81 3.64 -10.78
C LEU A 392 22.68 4.59 -10.34
N ASN A 393 22.92 5.90 -10.39
CA ASN A 393 22.07 6.96 -9.84
C ASN A 393 20.60 6.96 -10.36
N THR A 394 20.26 6.19 -11.39
CA THR A 394 18.92 6.13 -11.98
C THR A 394 18.06 4.93 -11.55
N ASN A 395 18.60 3.96 -10.80
CA ASN A 395 17.97 2.63 -10.68
C ASN A 395 17.49 2.25 -9.28
N ILE A 396 17.44 3.17 -8.32
CA ILE A 396 16.88 2.87 -6.99
C ILE A 396 15.35 3.00 -7.06
N PRO A 397 14.58 1.91 -6.87
CA PRO A 397 13.14 1.97 -6.96
C PRO A 397 12.52 2.79 -5.83
N LYS A 398 11.32 3.32 -6.07
CA LYS A 398 10.48 3.89 -5.02
C LYS A 398 10.25 2.84 -3.92
N ILE A 399 10.40 3.27 -2.66
CA ILE A 399 10.20 2.41 -1.49
C ILE A 399 8.90 2.83 -0.81
N VAL A 400 7.94 1.91 -0.69
CA VAL A 400 6.73 2.10 0.09
C VAL A 400 6.98 1.63 1.52
N LEU A 401 6.64 2.49 2.49
CA LEU A 401 6.76 2.26 3.93
C LEU A 401 5.36 2.18 4.56
N ASP A 402 5.32 2.00 5.88
CA ASP A 402 4.06 2.02 6.62
C ASP A 402 3.45 3.44 6.63
N ASP A 403 2.22 3.55 7.13
CA ASP A 403 1.47 4.81 7.20
C ASP A 403 1.26 5.52 5.85
N GLU A 404 1.34 4.77 4.74
CA GLU A 404 1.28 5.29 3.38
C GLU A 404 2.40 6.29 3.04
N ILE A 405 3.55 6.18 3.71
CA ILE A 405 4.73 6.99 3.44
C ILE A 405 5.53 6.36 2.28
N GLU A 406 6.00 7.20 1.37
CA GLU A 406 6.77 6.80 0.21
C GLU A 406 8.13 7.49 0.21
N ALA A 407 9.20 6.76 -0.08
CA ALA A 407 10.54 7.28 -0.19
C ALA A 407 11.07 7.17 -1.63
N PHE A 408 11.56 8.29 -2.14
CA PHE A 408 12.10 8.43 -3.48
C PHE A 408 13.58 8.78 -3.36
N PHE A 409 14.43 8.03 -4.05
CA PHE A 409 15.84 8.36 -4.13
C PHE A 409 16.02 9.61 -4.99
N GLU A 410 16.74 10.61 -4.46
CA GLU A 410 16.98 11.89 -5.15
C GLU A 410 18.37 11.91 -5.78
N LYS A 411 19.40 11.66 -4.97
CA LYS A 411 20.80 11.70 -5.41
C LYS A 411 21.75 11.07 -4.41
N ILE A 412 22.95 10.79 -4.89
CA ILE A 412 24.13 10.57 -4.04
C ILE A 412 24.61 11.95 -3.54
N LYS A 413 24.54 12.16 -2.23
CA LYS A 413 24.95 13.43 -1.60
C LYS A 413 26.47 13.53 -1.47
N SER A 414 27.11 12.44 -1.05
CA SER A 414 28.56 12.36 -0.91
C SER A 414 29.03 10.91 -0.86
N VAL A 415 30.30 10.69 -1.20
CA VAL A 415 30.97 9.38 -1.14
C VAL A 415 32.29 9.49 -0.39
N ASP A 416 32.66 8.45 0.35
CA ASP A 416 33.96 8.27 0.99
C ASP A 416 34.56 6.94 0.51
N ASP A 417 35.32 7.02 -0.58
CA ASP A 417 35.94 5.87 -1.23
C ASP A 417 36.95 5.15 -0.32
N PHE A 418 37.59 5.88 0.60
CA PHE A 418 38.59 5.32 1.53
C PHE A 418 37.94 4.58 2.69
N LYS A 419 36.77 5.02 3.15
CA LYS A 419 35.99 4.31 4.17
C LYS A 419 35.03 3.27 3.60
N GLY A 420 34.73 3.32 2.31
CA GLY A 420 33.75 2.43 1.68
C GLY A 420 32.33 2.78 2.10
N SER A 421 32.00 4.07 2.12
CA SER A 421 30.66 4.54 2.48
C SER A 421 30.12 5.59 1.51
N ALA A 422 28.79 5.67 1.43
CA ALA A 422 28.08 6.65 0.63
C ALA A 422 26.91 7.23 1.43
N THR A 423 26.73 8.55 1.35
CA THR A 423 25.55 9.23 1.87
C THR A 423 24.58 9.49 0.74
N LEU A 424 23.40 8.91 0.85
CA LEU A 424 22.31 8.97 -0.11
C LEU A 424 21.23 9.94 0.39
N GLU A 425 20.64 10.72 -0.50
CA GLU A 425 19.54 11.63 -0.19
C GLU A 425 18.23 11.05 -0.73
N PHE A 426 17.21 10.97 0.13
CA PHE A 426 15.87 10.53 -0.23
C PHE A 426 14.86 11.63 0.09
N LYS A 427 13.87 11.79 -0.79
CA LYS A 427 12.66 12.55 -0.52
C LYS A 427 11.60 11.60 0.01
N VAL A 428 11.18 11.83 1.24
CA VAL A 428 10.10 11.08 1.89
C VAL A 428 8.84 11.91 1.78
N LYS A 429 7.74 11.29 1.34
CA LYS A 429 6.50 11.96 0.98
C LYS A 429 5.29 11.20 1.51
N ARG A 430 4.27 11.96 1.93
CA ARG A 430 2.93 11.49 2.25
C ARG A 430 1.92 12.52 1.79
N ALA A 431 1.10 12.16 0.80
CA ALA A 431 0.20 13.10 0.10
C ALA A 431 0.95 14.36 -0.41
N ASP A 432 0.61 15.54 0.08
CA ASP A 432 1.19 16.85 -0.28
C ASP A 432 2.42 17.23 0.56
N GLN A 433 2.72 16.48 1.61
CA GLN A 433 3.81 16.78 2.55
C GLN A 433 5.06 15.98 2.20
N GLU A 434 6.22 16.63 2.22
CA GLU A 434 7.50 16.01 1.90
C GLU A 434 8.68 16.56 2.71
N LYS A 435 9.74 15.75 2.82
CA LYS A 435 10.97 16.08 3.54
C LYS A 435 12.15 15.33 2.96
N LEU A 436 13.29 16.00 2.85
CA LEU A 436 14.55 15.37 2.48
C LEU A 436 15.22 14.75 3.72
N ILE A 437 15.74 13.54 3.54
CA ILE A 437 16.54 12.84 4.54
C ILE A 437 17.83 12.32 3.93
N SER A 438 18.82 12.04 4.77
CA SER A 438 20.07 11.42 4.35
C SER A 438 20.28 10.08 5.06
N LEU A 439 20.69 9.08 4.28
CA LEU A 439 21.04 7.73 4.75
C LEU A 439 22.49 7.44 4.42
N ASN A 440 23.24 6.94 5.40
CA ASN A 440 24.60 6.47 5.18
C ASN A 440 24.57 4.96 4.94
N VAL A 441 25.13 4.52 3.82
CA VAL A 441 25.32 3.11 3.47
C VAL A 441 26.81 2.82 3.58
N GLU A 442 27.15 1.77 4.32
CA GLU A 442 28.53 1.35 4.59
C GLU A 442 28.78 -0.05 4.04
N GLY A 443 30.05 -0.45 3.99
CA GLY A 443 30.45 -1.81 3.59
C GLY A 443 30.81 -1.96 2.10
N PHE A 444 30.79 -0.86 1.34
CA PHE A 444 31.34 -0.86 -0.02
C PHE A 444 32.84 -1.17 -0.03
N ALA A 445 33.33 -1.61 -1.19
CA ALA A 445 34.76 -1.81 -1.40
C ALA A 445 35.51 -0.50 -1.20
N LYS A 446 36.65 -0.60 -0.50
CA LYS A 446 37.46 0.57 -0.12
C LYS A 446 38.63 0.73 -1.08
N VAL A 447 39.14 1.95 -1.18
CA VAL A 447 40.43 2.22 -1.81
C VAL A 447 41.46 2.57 -0.75
N ALA A 448 42.70 2.13 -0.97
CA ALA A 448 43.82 2.46 -0.12
C ALA A 448 45.13 2.28 -0.90
N ASN A 449 46.22 2.75 -0.31
CA ASN A 449 47.56 2.38 -0.76
C ASN A 449 47.66 0.84 -0.86
N ILE A 450 48.26 0.35 -1.95
CA ILE A 450 48.33 -1.10 -2.20
C ILE A 450 49.02 -1.85 -1.04
N GLU A 451 49.94 -1.19 -0.34
CA GLU A 451 50.61 -1.66 0.87
C GLU A 451 50.90 -0.52 1.85
N ALA A 452 51.40 -0.85 3.05
CA ALA A 452 51.88 0.14 4.01
C ALA A 452 53.09 0.91 3.45
N GLU A 453 53.28 2.18 3.86
CA GLU A 453 54.31 3.07 3.29
C GLU A 453 55.75 2.58 3.52
N ASN A 454 55.98 1.73 4.53
CA ASN A 454 57.25 1.09 4.86
C ASN A 454 57.45 -0.29 4.19
N SER A 455 56.53 -0.71 3.32
CA SER A 455 56.64 -1.93 2.52
C SER A 455 56.86 -1.61 1.04
N LYS A 456 57.53 -2.52 0.33
CA LYS A 456 57.77 -2.44 -1.12
C LYS A 456 57.43 -3.71 -1.91
N ARG A 457 56.89 -4.73 -1.25
CA ARG A 457 56.69 -6.07 -1.83
C ARG A 457 55.53 -6.07 -2.83
N LEU A 458 54.34 -5.64 -2.41
CA LEU A 458 53.13 -5.76 -3.23
C LEU A 458 53.20 -4.85 -4.45
N ARG A 459 53.81 -3.67 -4.35
CA ARG A 459 54.04 -2.80 -5.51
C ARG A 459 54.90 -3.49 -6.57
N LYS A 460 56.04 -4.07 -6.17
CA LYS A 460 56.96 -4.77 -7.07
C LYS A 460 56.37 -6.05 -7.67
N GLU A 461 55.49 -6.73 -6.96
CA GLU A 461 54.78 -7.92 -7.45
C GLU A 461 53.64 -7.56 -8.42
N THR A 462 52.98 -6.44 -8.22
CA THR A 462 51.75 -6.07 -8.95
C THR A 462 51.99 -5.18 -10.18
N PHE A 463 53.02 -4.35 -10.13
CA PHE A 463 53.28 -3.33 -11.16
C PHE A 463 54.67 -3.48 -11.78
N ASP A 464 54.74 -3.24 -13.09
CA ASP A 464 55.96 -2.91 -13.80
C ASP A 464 56.21 -1.40 -13.68
N ILE A 465 57.49 -1.02 -13.60
CA ILE A 465 57.92 0.37 -13.52
C ILE A 465 59.00 0.65 -14.57
N SER A 466 58.86 1.74 -15.30
CA SER A 466 59.79 2.16 -16.35
C SER A 466 59.86 3.68 -16.43
N SER A 467 60.91 4.21 -17.05
CA SER A 467 61.15 5.64 -17.18
C SER A 467 61.65 5.99 -18.57
N SER A 468 61.52 7.26 -18.96
CA SER A 468 62.09 7.82 -20.19
C SER A 468 63.61 7.83 -20.18
N SER A 469 64.18 8.11 -19.02
CA SER A 469 65.61 8.20 -18.78
C SER A 469 65.90 7.95 -17.30
N ASN A 470 67.16 7.71 -16.99
CA ASN A 470 67.66 7.62 -15.62
C ASN A 470 68.82 8.62 -15.46
N GLY A 471 69.03 9.08 -14.23
CA GLY A 471 70.26 9.78 -13.84
C GLY A 471 71.49 8.88 -14.06
N LEU A 472 72.69 9.46 -13.98
CA LEU A 472 73.94 8.71 -14.14
C LEU A 472 73.91 7.42 -13.33
N SER A 473 74.18 6.31 -14.01
CA SER A 473 74.01 4.96 -13.47
C SER A 473 75.00 4.68 -12.35
N ALA A 474 74.68 3.70 -11.50
CA ALA A 474 75.59 3.17 -10.49
C ALA A 474 76.99 2.78 -11.03
N ASN A 475 77.14 2.56 -12.35
CA ASN A 475 78.43 2.23 -12.97
C ASN A 475 79.36 3.42 -13.18
N ASP A 476 78.85 4.66 -13.24
CA ASP A 476 79.70 5.88 -13.26
C ASP A 476 80.03 6.39 -11.84
N PHE A 477 79.46 5.74 -10.82
CA PHE A 477 79.55 6.10 -9.39
C PHE A 477 80.34 5.07 -8.56
N ILE A 478 81.20 4.26 -9.20
CA ILE A 478 82.21 3.48 -8.49
C ILE A 478 83.33 4.43 -8.05
N GLN A 479 83.04 5.36 -7.12
CA GLN A 479 84.03 5.99 -6.23
C GLN A 479 83.51 6.96 -5.17
N SER A 480 82.20 7.08 -4.90
CA SER A 480 81.75 7.82 -3.71
C SER A 480 80.75 7.05 -2.88
N GLU A 481 81.13 6.85 -1.61
CA GLU A 481 80.39 6.26 -0.51
C GLU A 481 78.92 6.72 -0.41
N ARG A 482 77.99 6.06 -1.12
CA ARG A 482 76.54 6.04 -0.77
C ARG A 482 75.62 5.12 -1.58
N GLY A 483 76.11 4.32 -2.53
CA GLY A 483 75.36 3.15 -3.08
C GLY A 483 73.91 3.39 -3.54
N ARG A 484 73.59 4.57 -4.07
CA ARG A 484 72.21 5.00 -4.37
C ARG A 484 71.70 4.44 -5.70
N VAL A 485 70.48 3.90 -5.72
CA VAL A 485 69.83 3.45 -6.96
C VAL A 485 69.03 4.60 -7.57
N LEU A 486 69.58 5.27 -8.59
CA LEU A 486 68.96 6.38 -9.34
C LEU A 486 68.16 5.92 -10.58
N HIS A 487 67.43 4.82 -10.44
CA HIS A 487 66.72 4.16 -11.53
C HIS A 487 65.22 4.07 -11.25
N ALA A 488 64.41 3.74 -12.26
CA ALA A 488 62.95 3.68 -12.15
C ALA A 488 62.45 2.87 -10.91
N GLN A 489 63.10 1.74 -10.61
CA GLN A 489 62.78 0.88 -9.46
C GLN A 489 63.00 1.56 -8.10
N GLY A 490 63.86 2.57 -8.04
CA GLY A 490 64.10 3.37 -6.84
C GLY A 490 62.84 4.09 -6.37
N ALA A 491 61.91 4.45 -7.26
CA ALA A 491 60.64 5.07 -6.87
C ALA A 491 59.68 4.10 -6.12
N PHE A 492 59.97 2.80 -6.08
CA PHE A 492 59.29 1.84 -5.20
C PHE A 492 60.01 1.65 -3.86
N SER A 493 60.89 2.57 -3.47
CA SER A 493 61.42 2.65 -2.11
C SER A 493 60.31 2.95 -1.08
N THR A 494 60.65 2.94 0.20
CA THR A 494 59.74 3.38 1.26
C THR A 494 59.86 4.88 1.47
N ILE A 495 58.86 5.50 2.11
CA ILE A 495 58.86 6.94 2.38
C ILE A 495 60.06 7.42 3.24
N ASP A 496 60.63 6.50 4.02
CA ASP A 496 61.77 6.74 4.92
C ASP A 496 63.13 6.36 4.29
N GLU A 497 63.15 5.66 3.15
CA GLU A 497 64.37 5.23 2.46
C GLU A 497 64.92 6.36 1.56
N MET A 498 65.88 7.14 2.08
CA MET A 498 66.47 8.28 1.36
C MET A 498 67.53 7.91 0.29
N GLY A 499 67.88 6.62 0.19
CA GLY A 499 68.96 6.14 -0.67
C GLY A 499 68.53 5.86 -2.11
N ASP A 500 67.28 5.43 -2.31
CA ASP A 500 66.80 4.91 -3.59
C ASP A 500 65.62 5.75 -4.08
N TYR A 501 65.76 6.34 -5.26
CA TYR A 501 64.71 7.13 -5.90
C TYR A 501 64.95 7.21 -7.40
N TRP A 502 63.91 7.50 -8.18
CA TRP A 502 64.12 7.76 -9.60
C TRP A 502 64.49 9.22 -9.83
N GLN A 503 65.52 9.44 -10.67
CA GLN A 503 65.90 10.76 -11.16
C GLN A 503 65.98 10.72 -12.69
N ALA A 504 65.52 11.76 -13.36
CA ALA A 504 65.63 11.90 -14.81
C ALA A 504 67.07 12.24 -15.26
N GLY A 505 67.41 11.82 -16.48
CA GLY A 505 68.65 12.24 -17.13
C GLY A 505 68.66 13.76 -17.42
N LYS A 506 69.83 14.39 -17.31
CA LYS A 506 70.01 15.85 -17.45
C LYS A 506 69.43 16.41 -18.75
N ASN A 507 69.53 15.66 -19.85
CA ASN A 507 69.15 16.10 -21.20
C ASN A 507 67.74 15.66 -21.61
N ASP A 508 66.98 15.01 -20.73
CA ASP A 508 65.63 14.55 -21.06
C ASP A 508 64.66 15.72 -21.08
N ALA A 509 64.16 16.10 -22.25
CA ALA A 509 63.28 17.25 -22.40
C ALA A 509 61.91 17.05 -21.74
N ASN A 510 61.38 15.82 -21.71
CA ASN A 510 60.05 15.50 -21.17
C ASN A 510 60.13 14.21 -20.33
N PRO A 511 60.78 14.28 -19.16
CA PRO A 511 61.02 13.07 -18.40
C PRO A 511 59.73 12.51 -17.84
N TRP A 512 59.60 11.20 -17.89
CA TRP A 512 58.44 10.50 -17.36
C TRP A 512 58.82 9.25 -16.58
N LEU A 513 58.00 8.93 -15.57
CA LEU A 513 58.02 7.69 -14.82
C LEU A 513 56.66 7.02 -14.94
N GLN A 514 56.65 5.79 -15.42
CA GLN A 514 55.46 5.00 -15.72
C GLN A 514 55.33 3.84 -14.73
N ILE A 515 54.10 3.59 -14.29
CA ILE A 515 53.69 2.30 -13.73
C ILE A 515 52.69 1.63 -14.66
N GLY A 516 52.82 0.32 -14.83
CA GLY A 516 51.89 -0.53 -15.58
C GLY A 516 51.50 -1.73 -14.77
N TRP A 517 50.26 -2.21 -14.89
CA TRP A 517 49.89 -3.50 -14.31
C TRP A 517 50.66 -4.62 -15.01
N LYS A 518 51.27 -5.51 -14.21
CA LYS A 518 52.00 -6.65 -14.77
C LYS A 518 51.12 -7.57 -15.61
N ASN A 519 51.76 -8.33 -16.48
CA ASN A 519 51.14 -9.38 -17.30
C ASN A 519 50.04 -8.86 -18.24
N GLY A 520 50.19 -7.62 -18.74
CA GLY A 520 49.23 -7.03 -19.69
C GLY A 520 47.83 -6.77 -19.10
N LYS A 521 47.66 -6.87 -17.78
CA LYS A 521 46.36 -6.65 -17.13
C LYS A 521 45.93 -5.19 -17.25
N SER A 522 44.63 -4.96 -17.19
CA SER A 522 44.04 -3.63 -17.03
C SER A 522 43.09 -3.69 -15.83
N ASN A 523 43.27 -2.77 -14.89
CA ASN A 523 42.47 -2.76 -13.66
C ASN A 523 42.28 -1.32 -13.19
N LEU A 524 41.37 -1.13 -12.22
CA LEU A 524 41.10 0.18 -11.65
C LEU A 524 42.33 0.72 -10.90
N LEU A 525 42.85 1.84 -11.39
CA LEU A 525 43.79 2.67 -10.65
C LEU A 525 43.03 3.85 -10.08
N TYR A 526 42.82 3.87 -8.76
CA TYR A 526 42.09 4.95 -8.11
C TYR A 526 42.92 6.24 -8.10
N GLY A 527 44.23 6.12 -7.85
CA GLY A 527 45.12 7.27 -7.78
C GLY A 527 46.57 6.89 -7.53
N LEU A 528 47.40 7.91 -7.34
CA LEU A 528 48.83 7.79 -7.04
C LEU A 528 49.18 8.72 -5.87
N GLN A 529 49.94 8.22 -4.91
CA GLN A 529 50.68 9.04 -3.96
C GLN A 529 52.11 9.18 -4.47
N ILE A 530 52.53 10.41 -4.74
CA ILE A 530 53.82 10.76 -5.37
C ILE A 530 54.62 11.58 -4.36
N GLY A 531 55.73 11.02 -3.90
CA GLY A 531 56.68 11.67 -3.01
C GLY A 531 57.80 12.32 -3.80
N PHE A 532 58.07 13.59 -3.49
CA PHE A 532 59.18 14.36 -4.03
C PHE A 532 60.11 14.79 -2.90
N LEU A 533 61.41 14.82 -3.20
CA LEU A 533 62.37 15.53 -2.36
C LEU A 533 62.05 17.02 -2.46
N ASN A 534 61.90 17.70 -1.33
CA ASN A 534 62.06 19.14 -1.26
C ASN A 534 63.56 19.39 -1.01
N GLY A 535 64.17 20.38 -1.65
CA GLY A 535 65.63 20.54 -1.66
C GLY A 535 66.26 20.46 -0.26
N PHE A 536 67.51 20.00 -0.19
CA PHE A 536 68.27 19.89 1.07
C PHE A 536 68.51 21.25 1.75
N GLU A 537 68.30 22.35 1.03
CA GLU A 537 68.38 23.73 1.52
C GLU A 537 67.01 24.42 1.44
N LYS A 538 66.63 25.12 2.52
CA LYS A 538 65.39 25.92 2.57
C LYS A 538 65.35 26.91 1.39
N GLY A 539 64.40 26.73 0.48
CA GLY A 539 64.13 27.66 -0.62
C GLY A 539 64.59 27.18 -2.00
N VAL A 540 65.32 26.06 -2.11
CA VAL A 540 65.81 25.54 -3.39
C VAL A 540 64.82 24.53 -3.98
N LYS A 541 64.03 24.95 -4.98
CA LYS A 541 63.06 24.11 -5.73
C LYS A 541 63.73 23.25 -6.82
N ASP A 542 64.80 22.56 -6.46
CA ASP A 542 65.64 21.80 -7.39
C ASP A 542 65.02 20.46 -7.80
N TYR A 543 64.12 19.91 -6.98
CA TYR A 543 63.56 18.56 -7.14
C TYR A 543 62.03 18.51 -7.26
N TYR A 544 61.34 19.56 -6.78
CA TYR A 544 59.88 19.69 -6.86
C TYR A 544 59.48 21.13 -7.22
N ARG A 545 58.48 21.24 -8.10
CA ARG A 545 57.78 22.48 -8.42
C ARG A 545 56.30 22.15 -8.59
N GLU A 546 55.46 22.97 -7.99
CA GLU A 546 54.01 22.85 -8.15
C GLU A 546 53.62 22.98 -9.62
N ASN A 547 52.66 22.18 -10.09
CA ASN A 547 52.20 22.14 -11.48
C ASN A 547 53.29 21.81 -12.52
N ALA A 548 54.40 21.19 -12.11
CA ALA A 548 55.50 20.84 -13.00
C ALA A 548 55.33 19.51 -13.75
N TYR A 549 54.28 18.76 -13.43
CA TYR A 549 53.96 17.49 -14.06
C TYR A 549 52.47 17.40 -14.42
N ARG A 550 52.17 16.45 -15.31
CA ARG A 550 50.82 15.97 -15.58
C ARG A 550 50.78 14.45 -15.46
N ILE A 551 49.59 13.89 -15.29
CA ILE A 551 49.38 12.45 -15.35
C ILE A 551 48.85 12.10 -16.73
N GLU A 552 49.44 11.09 -17.34
CA GLU A 552 48.91 10.46 -18.54
C GLU A 552 48.59 8.99 -18.24
N TYR A 553 47.59 8.43 -18.91
CA TYR A 553 47.21 7.03 -18.78
C TYR A 553 46.98 6.36 -20.12
N GLN A 554 47.00 5.04 -20.10
CA GLN A 554 46.78 4.19 -21.26
C GLN A 554 45.80 3.09 -20.86
N GLU A 555 44.71 2.93 -21.60
CA GLU A 555 43.63 1.99 -21.23
C GLU A 555 43.99 0.53 -21.52
N LYS A 556 44.82 0.28 -22.54
CA LYS A 556 45.21 -1.07 -23.00
C LYS A 556 46.71 -1.10 -23.34
N PRO A 557 47.37 -2.27 -23.28
CA PRO A 557 48.77 -2.41 -23.73
C PRO A 557 48.96 -1.86 -25.14
N GLY A 558 49.96 -0.99 -25.35
CA GLY A 558 50.27 -0.39 -26.65
C GLY A 558 49.28 0.66 -27.18
N GLY A 559 48.22 1.00 -26.42
CA GLY A 559 47.26 2.05 -26.79
C GLY A 559 47.82 3.48 -26.79
N LYS A 560 46.97 4.46 -27.13
CA LYS A 560 47.33 5.88 -27.06
C LYS A 560 47.45 6.36 -25.61
N TRP A 561 48.44 7.20 -25.33
CA TRP A 561 48.54 7.95 -24.08
C TRP A 561 47.54 9.11 -24.06
N ILE A 562 46.74 9.18 -23.01
CA ILE A 562 45.70 10.19 -22.80
C ILE A 562 46.08 11.01 -21.57
N SER A 563 46.14 12.34 -21.72
CA SER A 563 46.36 13.22 -20.57
C SER A 563 45.14 13.22 -19.67
N LEU A 564 45.36 13.13 -18.37
CA LEU A 564 44.31 13.32 -17.37
C LEU A 564 44.00 14.81 -17.28
N GLU A 565 42.77 15.18 -17.61
CA GLU A 565 42.31 16.57 -17.56
C GLU A 565 41.92 16.96 -16.14
N ASN A 566 42.43 18.11 -15.67
CA ASN A 566 42.11 18.71 -14.37
C ASN A 566 42.08 17.71 -13.20
N PRO A 567 43.15 16.92 -12.97
CA PRO A 567 43.16 15.96 -11.88
C PRO A 567 43.01 16.66 -10.53
N LYS A 568 42.25 16.05 -9.63
CA LYS A 568 42.23 16.48 -8.24
C LYS A 568 43.53 16.05 -7.58
N ILE A 569 44.37 17.03 -7.23
CA ILE A 569 45.66 16.83 -6.57
C ILE A 569 45.59 17.46 -5.18
N THR A 570 45.92 16.69 -4.14
CA THR A 570 46.09 17.20 -2.78
C THR A 570 47.54 17.05 -2.35
N GLY A 571 48.22 18.18 -2.18
CA GLY A 571 49.60 18.25 -1.73
C GLY A 571 49.70 18.42 -0.21
N LYS A 572 50.60 17.68 0.44
CA LYS A 572 50.94 17.88 1.86
C LYS A 572 52.44 17.84 2.06
N ARG A 573 52.92 18.69 2.95
CA ARG A 573 54.31 18.63 3.42
C ARG A 573 54.43 17.53 4.48
N HIS A 574 55.40 16.64 4.34
CA HIS A 574 55.71 15.61 5.32
C HIS A 574 57.04 15.96 6.02
N TRP A 575 57.03 16.05 7.35
CA TRP A 575 58.13 16.65 8.12
C TRP A 575 58.94 15.66 8.96
N ARG A 576 58.80 14.35 8.76
CA ARG A 576 59.30 13.38 9.75
C ARG A 576 60.82 13.21 9.77
N LEU A 577 61.55 13.44 8.67
CA LEU A 577 63.02 13.32 8.63
C LEU A 577 63.68 14.23 7.59
N THR A 578 62.98 14.57 6.51
CA THR A 578 63.41 15.55 5.50
C THR A 578 62.21 16.33 5.00
N ASP A 579 62.48 17.52 4.44
CA ASP A 579 61.45 18.30 3.78
C ASP A 579 60.98 17.51 2.54
N GLN A 580 59.84 16.84 2.63
CA GLN A 580 59.25 16.08 1.53
C GLN A 580 57.91 16.69 1.15
N TRP A 581 57.65 16.70 -0.16
CA TRP A 581 56.35 17.05 -0.69
C TRP A 581 55.65 15.80 -1.19
N ILE A 582 54.41 15.57 -0.75
CA ILE A 582 53.62 14.41 -1.16
C ILE A 582 52.35 14.90 -1.83
N ASP A 583 52.21 14.58 -3.10
CA ASP A 583 50.97 14.76 -3.83
C ASP A 583 50.17 13.46 -3.82
N THR A 584 48.86 13.57 -3.57
CA THR A 584 47.89 12.50 -3.85
C THR A 584 47.07 12.91 -5.06
N VAL A 585 47.15 12.14 -6.14
CA VAL A 585 46.48 12.41 -7.41
C VAL A 585 45.35 11.40 -7.63
N GLU A 586 44.12 11.88 -7.79
CA GLU A 586 42.97 11.05 -8.15
C GLU A 586 42.94 10.78 -9.67
N ILE A 587 42.84 9.51 -10.06
CA ILE A 587 42.76 9.03 -11.46
C ILE A 587 41.38 8.41 -11.76
N LYS A 588 40.91 7.51 -10.88
CA LYS A 588 39.61 6.81 -10.95
C LYS A 588 39.27 6.20 -12.31
N LYS A 589 40.22 5.48 -12.94
CA LYS A 589 40.04 4.86 -14.26
C LYS A 589 40.54 3.41 -14.31
N HIS A 590 39.90 2.59 -15.14
CA HIS A 590 40.44 1.30 -15.55
C HIS A 590 41.53 1.54 -16.58
N VAL A 591 42.77 1.21 -16.24
CA VAL A 591 43.94 1.49 -17.07
C VAL A 591 44.88 0.29 -17.09
N HIS A 592 45.63 0.16 -18.17
CA HIS A 592 46.80 -0.71 -18.22
C HIS A 592 48.00 -0.04 -17.55
N ALA A 593 48.21 1.25 -17.81
CA ALA A 593 49.34 2.00 -17.28
C ALA A 593 49.01 3.47 -17.03
N ALA A 594 49.78 4.08 -16.13
CA ALA A 594 49.77 5.51 -15.85
C ALA A 594 51.21 6.02 -15.72
N ARG A 595 51.47 7.25 -16.17
CA ARG A 595 52.79 7.88 -16.07
C ARG A 595 52.72 9.32 -15.59
N VAL A 596 53.69 9.69 -14.77
CA VAL A 596 53.96 11.07 -14.33
C VAL A 596 54.89 11.69 -15.36
N VAL A 597 54.43 12.70 -16.09
CA VAL A 597 55.20 13.39 -17.14
C VAL A 597 55.55 14.79 -16.69
N PHE A 598 56.83 15.10 -16.54
CA PHE A 598 57.29 16.44 -16.23
C PHE A 598 57.25 17.33 -17.48
N ILE A 599 56.69 18.51 -17.32
CA ILE A 599 56.45 19.46 -18.41
C ILE A 599 57.75 20.22 -18.70
N LYS A 600 58.27 20.15 -19.93
CA LYS A 600 59.56 20.72 -20.36
C LYS A 600 59.90 22.10 -19.76
N ASP A 601 58.96 23.05 -19.84
CA ASP A 601 59.20 24.44 -19.44
C ASP A 601 58.89 24.72 -17.95
N LYS A 602 58.35 23.73 -17.23
CA LYS A 602 57.99 23.85 -15.81
C LYS A 602 58.77 22.90 -14.90
N LYS A 603 59.43 21.89 -15.48
CA LYS A 603 60.14 20.85 -14.72
C LYS A 603 61.22 21.47 -13.82
N PRO A 604 61.47 20.89 -12.64
CA PRO A 604 62.55 21.31 -11.78
C PRO A 604 63.92 20.96 -12.41
N LYS A 605 65.01 21.46 -11.83
CA LYS A 605 66.38 21.24 -12.34
C LYS A 605 66.74 19.75 -12.36
N TYR A 606 66.28 19.01 -11.34
CA TYR A 606 66.48 17.58 -11.18
C TYR A 606 65.12 16.90 -10.96
N PRO A 607 64.34 16.63 -12.03
CA PRO A 607 63.09 15.90 -11.92
C PRO A 607 63.33 14.54 -11.28
N SER A 608 62.68 14.31 -10.15
CA SER A 608 62.87 13.10 -9.36
C SER A 608 61.57 12.69 -8.69
N ILE A 609 61.39 11.40 -8.49
CA ILE A 609 60.30 10.83 -7.69
C ILE A 609 60.95 9.95 -6.64
N LEU A 610 60.87 10.40 -5.39
CA LEU A 610 61.34 9.67 -4.22
C LEU A 610 60.55 8.37 -4.06
N TYR A 611 59.24 8.49 -4.16
CA TYR A 611 58.32 7.44 -3.83
C TYR A 611 57.09 7.50 -4.72
N LEU A 612 56.63 6.35 -5.20
CA LEU A 612 55.41 6.21 -5.98
C LEU A 612 54.57 5.07 -5.42
N MET A 613 53.37 5.39 -4.96
CA MET A 613 52.44 4.44 -4.35
C MET A 613 51.09 4.43 -5.05
N PRO A 614 50.75 3.33 -5.73
CA PRO A 614 49.42 3.12 -6.29
C PRO A 614 48.35 3.05 -5.21
N ILE A 615 47.26 3.78 -5.41
CA ILE A 615 46.02 3.67 -4.65
C ILE A 615 45.08 2.78 -5.46
N VAL A 616 44.67 1.67 -4.87
CA VAL A 616 43.92 0.61 -5.55
C VAL A 616 42.74 0.16 -4.70
N LYS A 617 41.80 -0.55 -5.34
CA LYS A 617 40.72 -1.25 -4.65
C LYS A 617 41.27 -2.31 -3.71
N LYS A 618 40.82 -2.32 -2.46
CA LYS A 618 41.05 -3.43 -1.52
C LYS A 618 39.92 -4.45 -1.67
N ALA A 619 40.27 -5.73 -1.64
CA ALA A 619 39.28 -6.77 -1.43
C ALA A 619 38.71 -6.60 -0.01
N ASN A 620 37.38 -6.70 0.12
CA ASN A 620 36.69 -6.64 1.41
C ASN A 620 37.06 -7.85 2.28
#